data_AF-W9SYG9-F1
#
_entry.id   AF-W9SYG9-F1
#
_cell.length_a   1.000
_cell.length_b   1.000
_cell.length_c   1.000
_cell.angle_alpha   90.00
_cell.angle_beta   90.00
_cell.angle_gamma   90.00
#
_symmetry.space_group_name_H-M   'P 1'
#
loop_
_entity.id
_entity.type
_entity.pdbx_description
1 polymer ?
#
loop_
_entity_poly.entity_id
_entity_poly.type
_entity_poly.pdbx_seq_one_letter_code
_entity_poly.pdbx_strand_id
1 'polypeptide(L)'
;MHLSNGQEPCAVGVCAHLEAGDIVTATHRPHHIAVAKGVDLNEMMAEIFGKATGLSGGRGGHMHLFDGRVNFSCSGIIAEGMGPAVGAALSRQMQGKPGVAVSFIGEGAANQAPSTKR
;
A
#
# COMPACT_ATOMS: atom_id res chain seq x y z
N MET A 1 6.92 -2.11 -15.56
CA MET A 1 5.85 -1.37 -14.84
C MET A 1 4.56 -2.16 -14.96
N HIS A 2 3.81 -2.36 -13.87
CA HIS A 2 2.50 -3.04 -13.92
C HIS A 2 1.39 -2.01 -13.90
N LEU A 3 0.58 -2.00 -14.95
CA LEU A 3 -0.53 -1.07 -15.08
C LEU A 3 -1.78 -1.57 -14.34
N SER A 4 -2.55 -0.62 -13.82
CA SER A 4 -3.78 -0.84 -13.06
C SER A 4 -5.02 -0.32 -13.79
N ASN A 5 -4.95 -0.22 -15.12
CA ASN A 5 -6.04 0.32 -15.93
C ASN A 5 -7.33 -0.48 -15.67
N GLY A 6 -8.40 0.21 -15.29
CA GLY A 6 -9.70 -0.37 -14.91
C GLY A 6 -9.85 -0.72 -13.42
N GLN A 7 -8.80 -0.57 -12.59
CA GLN A 7 -8.83 -0.81 -11.15
C GLN A 7 -8.83 0.50 -10.33
N GLU A 8 -8.73 1.65 -10.97
CA GLU A 8 -8.72 2.97 -10.34
C GLU A 8 -9.92 3.22 -9.40
N PRO A 9 -11.16 2.81 -9.74
CA PRO A 9 -12.31 3.05 -8.88
C PRO A 9 -12.21 2.37 -7.51
N CYS A 10 -11.56 1.19 -7.40
CA CYS A 10 -11.47 0.50 -6.11
C CYS A 10 -10.50 1.22 -5.15
N ALA A 11 -9.41 1.76 -5.68
CA ALA A 11 -8.48 2.57 -4.90
C ALA A 11 -9.13 3.85 -4.40
N VAL A 12 -9.77 4.61 -5.30
CA VAL A 12 -10.41 5.89 -4.97
C VAL A 12 -11.58 5.68 -4.01
N GLY A 13 -12.45 4.70 -4.27
CA GLY A 13 -13.62 4.43 -3.44
C GLY A 13 -13.27 4.09 -1.99
N VAL A 14 -12.20 3.33 -1.76
CA VAL A 14 -11.74 3.03 -0.41
C VAL A 14 -10.98 4.22 0.19
N CYS A 15 -9.98 4.77 -0.51
CA CYS A 15 -9.11 5.80 0.05
C CYS A 15 -9.83 7.12 0.34
N ALA A 16 -10.91 7.43 -0.37
CA ALA A 16 -11.74 8.62 -0.11
C ALA A 16 -12.43 8.61 1.28
N HIS A 17 -12.55 7.44 1.90
CA HIS A 17 -13.14 7.27 3.23
C HIS A 17 -12.09 7.00 4.32
N LEU A 18 -10.80 7.06 3.96
CA LEU A 18 -9.71 6.87 4.92
C LEU A 18 -9.25 8.20 5.49
N GLU A 19 -8.95 8.17 6.78
CA GLU A 19 -8.31 9.26 7.51
C GLU A 19 -6.79 9.23 7.32
N ALA A 20 -6.13 10.34 7.66
CA ALA A 20 -4.66 10.45 7.56
C ALA A 20 -3.92 9.39 8.39
N GLY A 21 -4.52 8.96 9.51
CA GLY A 21 -3.97 7.94 10.40
C GLY A 21 -4.13 6.50 9.91
N ASP A 22 -4.93 6.28 8.86
CA ASP A 22 -5.21 4.94 8.34
C ASP A 22 -4.07 4.43 7.48
N ILE A 23 -3.79 3.13 7.61
CA ILE A 23 -2.63 2.48 7.01
C ILE A 23 -3.08 1.69 5.79
N VAL A 24 -2.35 1.78 4.69
CA VAL A 24 -2.66 1.08 3.44
C VAL A 24 -1.48 0.24 2.98
N THR A 25 -1.72 -1.05 2.77
CA THR A 25 -0.78 -1.94 2.08
C THR A 25 -1.33 -2.31 0.71
N ALA A 26 -0.48 -2.25 -0.31
CA ALA A 26 -0.85 -2.46 -1.71
C ALA A 26 -0.04 -3.59 -2.38
N THR A 27 -0.57 -4.07 -3.51
CA THR A 27 0.00 -5.18 -4.30
C THR A 27 1.11 -4.73 -5.26
N HIS A 28 1.56 -5.64 -6.11
CA HIS A 28 2.44 -5.40 -7.26
C HIS A 28 1.89 -4.44 -8.33
N ARG A 29 0.63 -3.99 -8.21
CA ARG A 29 -0.02 -2.97 -9.05
C ARG A 29 -0.37 -1.71 -8.24
N PRO A 30 0.61 -1.02 -7.61
CA PRO A 30 0.31 -0.13 -6.49
C PRO A 30 -0.05 1.30 -6.87
N HIS A 31 0.26 1.76 -8.08
CA HIS A 31 0.34 3.21 -8.37
C HIS A 31 -0.98 3.95 -8.18
N HIS A 32 -2.08 3.38 -8.65
CA HIS A 32 -3.42 3.95 -8.45
C HIS A 32 -3.80 4.07 -6.96
N ILE A 33 -3.39 3.10 -6.13
CA ILE A 33 -3.63 3.11 -4.67
C ILE A 33 -2.71 4.14 -3.99
N ALA A 34 -1.44 4.21 -4.39
CA ALA A 34 -0.49 5.20 -3.88
C ALA A 34 -1.00 6.63 -4.12
N VAL A 35 -1.45 6.92 -5.34
CA VAL A 35 -2.02 8.22 -5.71
C VAL A 35 -3.31 8.49 -4.92
N ALA A 36 -4.20 7.51 -4.82
CA ALA A 36 -5.45 7.66 -4.08
C ALA A 36 -5.23 7.87 -2.55
N LYS A 37 -4.16 7.30 -1.99
CA LYS A 37 -3.78 7.49 -0.58
C LYS A 37 -3.02 8.81 -0.34
N GLY A 38 -2.62 9.51 -1.40
CA GLY A 38 -1.98 10.83 -1.31
C GLY A 38 -0.45 10.81 -1.30
N VAL A 39 0.18 9.73 -1.80
CA VAL A 39 1.64 9.72 -2.03
C VAL A 39 2.02 10.84 -3.00
N ASP A 40 3.11 11.55 -2.70
CA ASP A 40 3.59 12.63 -3.58
C ASP A 40 3.97 12.08 -4.96
N LEU A 41 3.37 12.66 -6.00
CA LEU A 41 3.52 12.19 -7.38
C LEU A 41 4.96 12.38 -7.90
N ASN A 42 5.64 13.45 -7.50
CA ASN A 42 7.00 13.73 -7.96
C ASN A 42 8.00 12.77 -7.31
N GLU A 43 7.87 12.53 -6.01
CA GLU A 43 8.70 11.58 -5.27
C GLU A 43 8.43 10.14 -5.70
N MET A 44 7.16 9.78 -5.94
CA MET A 44 6.81 8.47 -6.50
C MET A 44 7.43 8.28 -7.89
N MET A 45 7.35 9.30 -8.75
CA MET A 45 7.98 9.25 -10.07
C MET A 45 9.51 9.16 -9.95
N ALA A 46 10.12 9.93 -9.07
CA ALA A 46 11.55 9.85 -8.79
C ALA A 46 11.97 8.44 -8.35
N GLU A 47 11.16 7.78 -7.51
CA GLU A 47 11.40 6.40 -7.07
C GLU A 47 11.30 5.40 -8.22
N ILE A 48 10.26 5.52 -9.06
CA ILE A 48 10.06 4.68 -10.24
C ILE A 48 11.26 4.76 -11.20
N PHE A 49 11.86 5.94 -11.34
CA PHE A 49 13.01 6.19 -12.20
C PHE A 49 14.38 6.01 -11.51
N GLY A 50 14.41 5.51 -10.27
CA GLY A 50 15.66 5.24 -9.55
C GLY A 50 16.46 6.49 -9.16
N LYS A 51 15.79 7.65 -9.03
CA LYS A 51 16.45 8.89 -8.62
C LYS A 51 16.64 8.93 -7.11
N ALA A 52 17.70 9.60 -6.67
CA ALA A 52 18.01 9.79 -5.23
C ALA A 52 16.92 10.57 -4.47
N THR A 53 16.10 11.36 -5.17
CA THR A 53 14.94 12.08 -4.61
C THR A 53 13.67 11.22 -4.54
N GLY A 54 13.77 9.92 -4.81
CA GLY A 54 12.67 8.99 -4.65
C GLY A 54 12.34 8.73 -3.19
N LEU A 55 11.13 8.24 -2.94
CA LEU A 55 10.59 7.88 -1.61
C LEU A 55 11.56 7.05 -0.74
N SER A 56 12.31 6.15 -1.38
CA SER A 56 13.30 5.25 -0.75
C SER A 56 14.70 5.45 -1.33
N GLY A 57 14.98 6.63 -1.88
CA GLY A 57 16.23 6.96 -2.54
C GLY A 57 16.44 6.25 -3.88
N GLY A 58 15.37 5.84 -4.56
CA GLY A 58 15.41 5.19 -5.86
C GLY A 58 15.73 3.69 -5.84
N ARG A 59 15.64 3.05 -4.67
CA ARG A 59 16.00 1.63 -4.47
C ARG A 59 14.83 0.67 -4.55
N GLY A 60 13.62 1.11 -4.24
CA GLY A 60 12.39 0.31 -4.26
C GLY A 60 11.76 0.19 -5.65
N GLY A 61 12.01 1.17 -6.52
CA GLY A 61 11.47 1.18 -7.88
C GLY A 61 9.94 1.22 -7.90
N HIS A 62 9.33 0.74 -8.98
CA HIS A 62 7.87 0.83 -9.14
C HIS A 62 7.05 -0.16 -8.29
N MET A 63 7.70 -1.10 -7.60
CA MET A 63 7.08 -2.24 -6.91
C MET A 63 7.19 -2.20 -5.40
N HIS A 64 8.10 -1.39 -4.86
CA HIS A 64 8.37 -1.25 -3.43
C HIS A 64 8.32 0.23 -3.03
N LEU A 65 7.22 0.89 -3.37
CA LEU A 65 6.92 2.24 -2.92
C LEU A 65 6.56 2.22 -1.43
N PHE A 66 7.09 3.16 -0.68
CA PHE A 66 6.84 3.34 0.74
C PHE A 66 6.78 4.83 1.06
N ASP A 67 5.72 5.28 1.69
CA ASP A 67 5.63 6.66 2.19
C ASP A 67 5.04 6.67 3.59
N GLY A 68 5.90 6.89 4.58
CA GLY A 68 5.51 6.95 5.98
C GLY A 68 4.67 8.18 6.34
N ARG A 69 4.66 9.23 5.51
CA ARG A 69 3.87 10.46 5.77
C ARG A 69 2.38 10.21 5.56
N VAL A 70 2.05 9.35 4.60
CA VAL A 70 0.66 8.97 4.26
C VAL A 70 0.35 7.53 4.62
N ASN A 71 1.20 6.87 5.42
CA ASN A 71 1.02 5.50 5.89
C ASN A 71 0.78 4.49 4.75
N PHE A 72 1.52 4.64 3.65
CA PHE A 72 1.40 3.78 2.46
C PHE A 72 2.61 2.87 2.29
N SER A 73 2.37 1.60 1.97
CA SER A 73 3.40 0.67 1.52
C SER A 73 2.88 -0.26 0.43
N CYS A 74 3.78 -0.74 -0.43
CA CYS A 74 3.45 -1.80 -1.38
C CYS A 74 4.58 -2.81 -1.54
N SER A 75 4.21 -3.97 -2.06
CA SER A 75 5.17 -5.02 -2.36
C SER A 75 4.84 -5.78 -3.63
N GLY A 76 5.89 -6.25 -4.29
CA GLY A 76 5.78 -7.22 -5.39
C GLY A 76 5.50 -8.65 -4.95
N ILE A 77 5.65 -8.97 -3.66
CA ILE A 77 5.37 -10.31 -3.14
C ILE A 77 3.85 -10.46 -2.95
N ILE A 78 3.30 -11.50 -3.58
CA ILE A 78 1.87 -11.80 -3.50
C ILE A 78 1.50 -12.10 -2.04
N ALA A 79 0.36 -11.57 -1.59
CA ALA A 79 -0.18 -11.74 -0.23
C ALA A 79 0.63 -11.14 0.93
N GLU A 80 1.83 -10.58 0.68
CA GLU A 80 2.70 -10.08 1.75
C GLU A 80 2.06 -8.95 2.57
N GLY A 81 1.32 -8.04 1.92
CA GLY A 81 0.71 -6.87 2.57
C GLY A 81 -0.33 -7.18 3.67
N MET A 82 -0.86 -8.41 3.74
CA MET A 82 -1.88 -8.77 4.73
C MET A 82 -1.33 -8.79 6.17
N GLY A 83 -0.16 -9.42 6.37
CA GLY A 83 0.46 -9.52 7.69
C GLY A 83 0.81 -8.15 8.30
N PRO A 84 1.53 -7.27 7.58
CA PRO A 84 1.80 -5.91 8.00
C PRO A 84 0.54 -5.09 8.28
N ALA A 85 -0.53 -5.25 7.49
CA ALA A 85 -1.80 -4.55 7.75
C ALA A 85 -2.44 -5.02 9.08
N VAL A 86 -2.46 -6.33 9.36
CA VAL A 86 -2.96 -6.86 10.64
C VAL A 86 -2.11 -6.36 11.81
N GLY A 87 -0.77 -6.39 11.67
CA GLY A 87 0.14 -5.87 12.70
C GLY A 87 -0.04 -4.37 12.94
N ALA A 88 -0.27 -3.60 11.89
CA ALA A 88 -0.58 -2.18 11.95
C ALA A 88 -1.89 -1.90 12.71
N ALA A 89 -2.96 -2.63 12.39
CA ALA A 89 -4.24 -2.54 13.10
C ALA A 89 -4.10 -2.93 14.58
N LEU A 90 -3.41 -4.03 14.88
CA LEU A 90 -3.16 -4.47 16.26
C LEU A 90 -2.36 -3.41 17.04
N SER A 91 -1.34 -2.83 16.42
CA SER A 91 -0.53 -1.77 17.02
C SER A 91 -1.36 -0.52 17.36
N ARG A 92 -2.31 -0.13 16.50
CA ARG A 92 -3.28 0.95 16.77
C ARG A 92 -4.15 0.62 17.98
N GLN A 93 -4.70 -0.59 18.02
CA GLN A 93 -5.52 -1.07 19.14
C GLN A 93 -4.75 -1.05 20.46
N MET A 94 -3.52 -1.59 20.48
CA MET A 94 -2.68 -1.64 21.68
C MET A 94 -2.28 -0.25 22.19
N GLN A 95 -2.18 0.75 21.30
CA GLN A 95 -1.85 2.12 21.64
C GLN A 95 -3.09 2.98 21.96
N GLY A 96 -4.31 2.44 21.87
CA GLY A 96 -5.55 3.22 22.02
C GLY A 96 -5.70 4.33 20.97
N LYS A 97 -5.08 4.16 19.78
CA LYS A 97 -5.14 5.13 18.69
C LYS A 97 -6.28 4.78 17.74
N PRO A 98 -7.07 5.75 17.27
CA PRO A 98 -8.09 5.51 16.25
C PRO A 98 -7.43 5.19 14.90
N GLY A 99 -8.23 4.59 14.01
CA GLY A 99 -7.88 4.30 12.62
C GLY A 99 -7.99 2.82 12.25
N VAL A 100 -7.92 2.55 10.95
CA VAL A 100 -7.99 1.22 10.34
C VAL A 100 -6.74 0.92 9.52
N ALA A 101 -6.51 -0.36 9.24
CA ALA A 101 -5.53 -0.80 8.27
C ALA A 101 -6.24 -1.53 7.13
N VAL A 102 -5.93 -1.16 5.89
CA VAL A 102 -6.50 -1.73 4.67
C VAL A 102 -5.40 -2.44 3.90
N SER A 103 -5.62 -3.70 3.57
CA SER A 103 -4.75 -4.48 2.68
C SER A 103 -5.46 -4.72 1.35
N PHE A 104 -4.97 -4.11 0.27
CA PHE A 104 -5.44 -4.44 -1.07
C PHE A 104 -4.80 -5.76 -1.52
N ILE A 105 -5.63 -6.70 -1.95
CA ILE A 105 -5.19 -8.00 -2.47
C ILE A 105 -5.89 -8.32 -3.79
N GLY A 106 -5.21 -9.06 -4.67
CA GLY A 106 -5.84 -9.65 -5.85
C GLY A 106 -6.54 -10.96 -5.48
N GLU A 107 -7.50 -11.39 -6.29
CA GLU A 107 -8.22 -12.66 -6.07
C GLU A 107 -7.25 -13.87 -6.00
N GLY A 108 -6.30 -13.98 -6.94
CA GLY A 108 -5.28 -15.03 -6.88
C GLY A 108 -4.34 -14.95 -5.67
N ALA A 109 -4.26 -13.79 -5.01
CA ALA A 109 -3.53 -13.63 -3.76
C ALA A 109 -4.36 -14.06 -2.54
N ALA A 110 -5.70 -14.09 -2.63
CA ALA A 110 -6.55 -14.55 -1.54
C ALA A 110 -6.33 -16.04 -1.21
N ASN A 111 -5.89 -16.83 -2.20
CA ASN A 111 -5.53 -18.24 -2.01
C ASN A 111 -4.07 -18.46 -1.58
N GLN A 112 -3.24 -17.41 -1.53
CA GLN A 112 -1.87 -17.44 -1.01
C GLN A 112 -1.93 -17.17 0.51
N ALA A 113 -1.78 -18.24 1.31
CA ALA A 113 -1.96 -18.19 2.76
C ALA A 113 -0.95 -17.25 3.46
N PRO A 114 -1.45 -16.36 4.35
CA PRO A 114 -1.42 -16.63 5.80
C PRO A 114 -2.80 -16.51 6.48
N SER A 115 -3.90 -16.40 5.73
CA SER A 115 -5.26 -16.49 6.30
C SER A 115 -5.48 -17.91 6.83
N THR A 116 -5.33 -18.07 8.15
CA THR A 116 -5.65 -19.26 8.97
C THR A 116 -6.31 -20.40 8.19
N LYS A 117 -5.53 -21.44 7.86
CA LYS A 117 -6.11 -22.78 7.72
C LYS A 117 -6.69 -23.12 9.09
N ARG A 118 -8.02 -23.20 9.17
CA ARG A 118 -8.68 -24.00 10.20
C ARG A 118 -8.67 -25.45 9.76
#